data_AF-A0A8D8DLB7-F1
#
_entry.id   AF-A0A8D8DLB7-F1
#
_cell.length_a   1.000
_cell.length_b   1.000
_cell.length_c   1.000
_cell.angle_alpha   90.00
_cell.angle_beta   90.00
_cell.angle_gamma   90.00
#
_symmetry.space_group_name_H-M   'P 1'
#
loop_
_entity.id
_entity.type
_entity.pdbx_description
1 polymer ?
#
loop_
_entity_poly.entity_id
_entity_poly.type
_entity_poly.pdbx_seq_one_letter_code
_entity_poly.pdbx_strand_id
1 'polypeptide(L)'
;NTRLCKKCSRVKVLAKFPLDTRQTSASICERCTDLQGPAVDIAIYRSILRSIRRDEKKRGALASYAFIIQDNDIKHIVERIWHGHSAISNETNRAELRLVRWDIRSDWSPWNCICLTESEARAHLRIVHLDRYYEASIFKEITNKHALSKHTFKQLRDIDQVFVESGTWWKVGLDGSC
;
A
#
# COMPACT_ATOMS: atom_id res chain seq x y z
N ASN A 1 -30.01 -1.10 9.06
CA ASN A 1 -28.99 -0.42 8.24
C ASN A 1 -28.49 -1.36 7.13
N THR A 2 -29.11 -1.31 5.94
CA THR A 2 -28.90 -2.25 4.81
C THR A 2 -28.65 -1.48 3.51
N ARG A 3 -28.03 -2.13 2.50
CA ARG A 3 -27.63 -1.52 1.23
C ARG A 3 -27.75 -2.52 0.08
N LEU A 4 -28.10 -2.03 -1.12
CA LEU A 4 -28.14 -2.81 -2.35
C LEU A 4 -26.74 -2.95 -2.97
N CYS A 5 -26.32 -4.19 -3.27
CA CYS A 5 -25.10 -4.43 -4.03
C CYS A 5 -25.33 -4.13 -5.52
N LYS A 6 -24.53 -3.24 -6.12
CA LYS A 6 -24.60 -2.90 -7.54
C LYS A 6 -24.25 -4.05 -8.50
N LYS A 7 -23.56 -5.10 -8.02
CA LYS A 7 -23.11 -6.22 -8.86
C LYS A 7 -24.08 -7.42 -8.87
N CYS A 8 -24.57 -7.84 -7.70
CA CYS A 8 -25.52 -8.96 -7.63
C CYS A 8 -26.98 -8.52 -7.43
N SER A 9 -27.24 -7.21 -7.34
CA SER A 9 -28.57 -6.62 -7.13
C SER A 9 -29.32 -7.20 -5.92
N ARG A 10 -28.58 -7.65 -4.88
CA ARG A 10 -29.15 -8.15 -3.62
C ARG A 10 -28.94 -7.14 -2.50
N VAL A 11 -29.97 -6.97 -1.67
CA VAL A 11 -29.89 -6.18 -0.44
C VAL A 11 -29.09 -6.97 0.60
N LYS A 12 -28.09 -6.32 1.20
CA LYS A 12 -27.22 -6.89 2.23
C LYS A 12 -27.04 -5.90 3.37
N VAL A 13 -26.69 -6.40 4.55
CA VAL A 13 -26.29 -5.54 5.68
C VAL A 13 -25.00 -4.82 5.35
N LEU A 14 -24.82 -3.59 5.85
CA LEU A 14 -23.65 -2.75 5.57
C LEU A 14 -22.32 -3.42 5.93
N ALA A 15 -22.28 -4.25 6.99
CA ALA A 15 -21.09 -5.02 7.38
C ALA A 15 -20.62 -6.03 6.31
N LYS A 16 -21.45 -6.34 5.31
CA LYS A 16 -21.11 -7.20 4.16
C LYS A 16 -20.65 -6.42 2.93
N PHE A 17 -20.31 -5.15 3.10
CA PHE A 17 -19.67 -4.32 2.09
C PHE A 17 -18.27 -3.96 2.58
N PRO A 18 -17.21 -4.35 1.85
CA PRO A 18 -15.85 -4.08 2.26
C PRO A 18 -15.60 -2.58 2.16
N LEU A 19 -15.41 -1.93 3.30
CA LEU A 19 -14.93 -0.56 3.36
C LEU A 19 -13.41 -0.63 3.39
N ASP A 20 -12.79 -0.20 2.30
CA ASP A 20 -11.34 0.00 2.25
C ASP A 20 -11.01 1.40 2.77
N THR A 21 -9.74 1.63 3.12
CA THR A 21 -9.22 2.91 3.64
C THR A 21 -9.47 4.10 2.71
N ARG A 22 -9.84 3.84 1.45
CA ARG A 22 -10.10 4.80 0.38
C ARG A 22 -11.58 5.10 0.12
N GLN A 23 -12.50 4.48 0.84
CA GLN A 23 -13.94 4.56 0.54
C GLN A 23 -14.76 4.91 1.77
N THR A 24 -15.51 6.02 1.70
CA THR A 24 -16.52 6.37 2.71
C THR A 24 -17.76 5.48 2.64
N SER A 25 -17.96 4.78 1.51
CA SER A 25 -19.05 3.84 1.37
C SER A 25 -18.80 2.87 0.22
N ALA A 26 -19.04 1.57 0.44
CA ALA A 26 -18.92 0.54 -0.59
C ALA A 26 -20.28 0.20 -1.20
N SER A 27 -20.32 0.04 -2.52
CA SER A 27 -21.54 -0.26 -3.28
C SER A 27 -21.58 -1.69 -3.85
N ILE A 28 -20.51 -2.46 -3.65
CA ILE A 28 -20.40 -3.86 -4.07
C ILE A 28 -20.16 -4.68 -2.80
N CYS A 29 -20.89 -5.78 -2.62
CA CYS A 29 -20.73 -6.61 -1.42
C CYS A 29 -19.42 -7.40 -1.45
N GLU A 30 -18.98 -7.83 -0.27
CA GLU A 30 -17.77 -8.61 -0.02
C GLU A 30 -17.66 -9.80 -0.97
N ARG A 31 -18.68 -10.66 -0.99
CA ARG A 31 -18.78 -11.80 -1.94
C ARG A 31 -18.58 -11.39 -3.40
N CYS A 32 -19.17 -10.28 -3.82
CA CYS A 32 -19.06 -9.82 -5.21
C CYS A 32 -17.68 -9.23 -5.55
N THR A 33 -16.99 -8.74 -4.52
CA THR A 33 -15.61 -8.24 -4.54
C THR A 33 -14.63 -9.42 -4.59
N ASP A 34 -14.86 -10.45 -3.78
CA ASP A 34 -14.07 -11.69 -3.78
C ASP A 34 -14.15 -12.42 -5.14
N LEU A 35 -15.29 -12.28 -5.83
CA LEU A 35 -15.52 -12.80 -7.18
C LEU A 35 -14.94 -11.90 -8.29
N GLN A 36 -14.16 -10.84 -8.02
CA GLN A 36 -13.57 -9.97 -9.03
C GLN A 36 -12.16 -10.37 -9.50
N GLY A 37 -11.58 -11.46 -9.00
CA GLY A 37 -10.34 -12.00 -9.55
C GLY A 37 -9.98 -13.35 -8.93
N PRO A 38 -9.09 -14.13 -9.56
CA PRO A 38 -8.63 -15.38 -8.97
C PRO A 38 -7.91 -15.07 -7.64
N ALA A 39 -8.30 -15.75 -6.56
CA ALA A 39 -7.73 -15.59 -5.21
C ALA A 39 -6.18 -15.74 -5.14
N VAL A 40 -5.58 -16.30 -6.20
CA VAL A 40 -4.14 -16.41 -6.43
C VAL A 40 -3.47 -15.03 -6.54
N ASP A 41 -4.15 -14.03 -7.11
CA ASP A 41 -3.57 -12.70 -7.40
C ASP A 41 -3.41 -11.85 -6.13
N ILE A 42 -4.35 -11.93 -5.18
CA ILE A 42 -4.26 -11.15 -3.93
C ILE A 42 -3.16 -11.65 -2.98
N ALA A 43 -2.80 -12.94 -3.06
CA ALA A 43 -1.79 -13.55 -2.21
C ALA A 43 -0.39 -12.94 -2.43
N ILE A 44 -0.09 -12.51 -3.67
CA ILE A 44 1.17 -11.85 -4.01
C ILE A 44 1.28 -10.51 -3.27
N TYR A 45 0.26 -9.66 -3.36
CA TYR A 45 0.26 -8.36 -2.69
C TYR A 45 0.25 -8.49 -1.15
N ARG A 46 -0.44 -9.50 -0.61
CA ARG A 46 -0.34 -9.87 0.81
C ARG A 46 1.08 -10.26 1.21
N SER A 47 1.80 -10.98 0.36
CA SER A 47 3.21 -11.33 0.60
C SER A 47 4.09 -10.07 0.64
N ILE A 48 3.88 -9.15 -0.29
CA ILE A 48 4.58 -7.85 -0.32
C ILE A 48 4.30 -7.07 0.97
N LEU A 49 3.03 -6.97 1.39
CA LEU A 49 2.66 -6.27 2.63
C LEU A 49 3.32 -6.88 3.88
N ARG A 50 3.32 -8.22 3.98
CA ARG A 50 4.00 -8.93 5.08
C ARG A 50 5.50 -8.63 5.10
N SER A 51 6.13 -8.51 3.94
CA SER A 51 7.55 -8.14 3.84
C SER A 51 7.79 -6.72 4.35
N ILE A 52 6.98 -5.75 3.93
CA ILE A 52 7.06 -4.34 4.39
C ILE A 52 6.94 -4.28 5.90
N ARG A 53 5.85 -4.84 6.47
CA ARG A 53 5.61 -4.81 7.93
C ARG A 53 6.74 -5.46 8.72
N ARG A 54 7.34 -6.53 8.18
CA ARG A 54 8.50 -7.18 8.81
C ARG A 54 9.72 -6.27 8.82
N ASP A 55 10.00 -5.57 7.72
CA ASP A 55 11.13 -4.62 7.63
C ASP A 55 10.92 -3.43 8.57
N GLU A 56 9.72 -2.83 8.56
CA GLU A 56 9.38 -1.72 9.45
C GLU A 56 9.49 -2.10 10.93
N LYS A 57 9.00 -3.29 11.30
CA LYS A 57 9.14 -3.80 12.67
C LYS A 57 10.61 -3.99 13.07
N LYS A 58 11.45 -4.51 12.17
CA LYS A 58 12.89 -4.66 12.41
C LYS A 58 13.59 -3.32 12.60
N ARG A 59 13.10 -2.26 11.94
CA ARG A 59 13.62 -0.88 12.06
C ARG A 59 13.05 -0.11 13.26
N GLY A 60 12.09 -0.67 14.00
CA GLY A 60 11.40 0.03 15.10
C GLY A 60 10.39 1.09 14.63
N ALA A 61 10.04 1.12 13.34
CA ALA A 61 9.18 2.12 12.73
C ALA A 61 7.68 1.79 12.92
N LEU A 62 7.24 1.69 14.18
CA LEU A 62 5.89 1.24 14.52
C LEU A 62 4.78 2.23 14.10
N ALA A 63 5.11 3.50 13.88
CA ALA A 63 4.20 4.53 13.39
C ALA A 63 4.03 4.53 11.86
N SER A 64 4.71 3.60 11.16
CA SER A 64 4.68 3.51 9.70
C SER A 64 3.28 3.22 9.15
N TYR A 65 2.98 3.80 7.98
CA TYR A 65 1.74 3.53 7.23
C TYR A 65 1.60 2.06 6.82
N ALA A 66 2.69 1.28 6.89
CA ALA A 66 2.67 -0.16 6.65
C ALA A 66 1.69 -0.93 7.54
N PHE A 67 1.38 -0.41 8.74
CA PHE A 67 0.50 -1.09 9.70
C PHE A 67 -0.98 -0.78 9.51
N ILE A 68 -1.33 0.30 8.82
CA ILE A 68 -2.72 0.69 8.54
C ILE A 68 -3.17 0.32 7.12
N ILE A 69 -2.23 0.20 6.17
CA ILE A 69 -2.53 -0.14 4.78
C ILE A 69 -2.94 -1.62 4.61
N GLN A 70 -3.81 -1.91 3.63
CA GLN A 70 -4.33 -3.26 3.38
C GLN A 70 -3.81 -3.90 2.08
N ASP A 71 -4.07 -5.20 1.88
CA ASP A 71 -3.62 -5.96 0.70
C ASP A 71 -4.08 -5.31 -0.63
N ASN A 72 -5.31 -4.78 -0.66
CA ASN A 72 -5.88 -4.12 -1.86
C ASN A 72 -5.24 -2.77 -2.15
N ASP A 73 -4.78 -2.06 -1.13
CA ASP A 73 -4.02 -0.82 -1.29
C ASP A 73 -2.64 -1.11 -1.88
N ILE A 74 -1.99 -2.20 -1.44
CA ILE A 74 -0.71 -2.67 -2.01
C ILE A 74 -0.88 -3.08 -3.46
N LYS A 75 -1.96 -3.81 -3.79
CA LYS A 75 -2.33 -4.09 -5.19
C LYS A 75 -2.47 -2.81 -6.00
N HIS A 76 -3.13 -1.80 -5.44
CA HIS A 76 -3.29 -0.52 -6.13
C HIS A 76 -1.95 0.22 -6.32
N ILE A 77 -1.08 0.24 -5.31
CA ILE A 77 0.25 0.83 -5.41
C ILE A 77 1.03 0.15 -6.53
N VAL A 78 1.11 -1.18 -6.53
CA VAL A 78 1.85 -1.92 -7.57
C VAL A 78 1.23 -1.70 -8.95
N GLU A 79 -0.06 -1.97 -9.13
CA GLU A 79 -0.67 -2.00 -10.46
C GLU A 79 -1.00 -0.63 -11.05
N ARG A 80 -1.37 0.34 -10.22
CA ARG A 80 -1.85 1.65 -10.71
C ARG A 80 -0.81 2.76 -10.57
N ILE A 81 0.01 2.72 -9.53
CA ILE A 81 1.07 3.73 -9.34
C ILE A 81 2.33 3.28 -10.06
N TRP A 82 2.81 2.06 -9.79
CA TRP A 82 4.02 1.50 -10.40
C TRP A 82 3.77 0.71 -11.68
N HIS A 83 2.54 0.72 -12.19
CA HIS A 83 2.14 0.06 -13.45
C HIS A 83 2.49 -1.43 -13.54
N GLY A 84 2.65 -2.09 -12.39
CA GLY A 84 2.89 -3.52 -12.29
C GLY A 84 4.29 -3.95 -12.71
N HIS A 85 5.26 -3.03 -12.71
CA HIS A 85 6.65 -3.35 -13.04
C HIS A 85 7.65 -2.67 -12.10
N SER A 86 8.89 -3.15 -12.11
CA SER A 86 9.99 -2.51 -11.39
C SER A 86 10.31 -1.14 -12.00
N ALA A 87 10.74 -0.20 -11.16
CA ALA A 87 11.08 1.16 -11.56
C ALA A 87 12.42 1.26 -12.31
N ILE A 88 13.26 0.22 -12.27
CA ILE A 88 14.61 0.23 -12.85
C ILE A 88 14.66 -0.69 -14.09
N SER A 89 14.42 -1.99 -13.91
CA SER A 89 14.47 -2.96 -15.03
C SER A 89 13.19 -3.08 -15.85
N ASN A 90 12.07 -2.51 -15.41
CA ASN A 90 10.73 -2.77 -15.96
C ASN A 90 10.33 -4.26 -15.92
N GLU A 91 10.87 -5.04 -14.97
CA GLU A 91 10.46 -6.42 -14.72
C GLU A 91 8.99 -6.45 -14.29
N THR A 92 8.19 -7.31 -14.92
CA THR A 92 6.74 -7.36 -14.78
C THR A 92 6.25 -8.56 -13.96
N ASN A 93 7.15 -9.46 -13.53
CA ASN A 93 6.78 -10.55 -12.65
C ASN A 93 6.46 -10.06 -11.23
N ARG A 94 5.17 -9.98 -10.88
CA ARG A 94 4.69 -9.48 -9.57
C ARG A 94 5.24 -10.28 -8.38
N ALA A 95 5.57 -11.55 -8.57
CA ALA A 95 6.15 -12.37 -7.50
C ALA A 95 7.57 -11.91 -7.10
N GLU A 96 8.32 -11.32 -8.04
CA GLU A 96 9.67 -10.80 -7.82
C GLU A 96 9.66 -9.35 -7.32
N LEU A 97 8.51 -8.67 -7.41
CA LEU A 97 8.39 -7.27 -6.99
C LEU A 97 8.39 -7.13 -5.46
N ARG A 98 9.02 -6.05 -5.01
CA ARG A 98 9.12 -5.58 -3.62
C ARG A 98 8.79 -4.09 -3.61
N LEU A 99 8.20 -3.64 -2.51
CA LEU A 99 7.94 -2.21 -2.25
C LEU A 99 8.76 -1.78 -1.04
N VAL A 100 10.01 -1.39 -1.26
CA VAL A 100 10.92 -0.95 -0.18
C VAL A 100 10.84 0.56 0.03
N ARG A 101 11.39 1.06 1.15
CA ARG A 101 11.54 2.51 1.38
C ARG A 101 12.34 3.14 0.24
N TRP A 102 11.89 4.27 -0.28
CA TRP A 102 12.68 5.07 -1.23
C TRP A 102 13.81 5.82 -0.51
N ASP A 103 13.46 6.64 0.49
CA ASP A 103 14.42 7.21 1.43
C ASP A 103 14.43 6.36 2.70
N ILE A 104 15.56 5.66 2.95
CA ILE A 104 15.73 4.79 4.11
C ILE A 104 15.59 5.53 5.45
N ARG A 105 15.80 6.84 5.47
CA ARG A 105 15.74 7.70 6.66
C ARG A 105 14.30 8.04 7.06
N SER A 106 13.36 7.90 6.13
CA SER A 106 11.94 8.16 6.37
C SER A 106 11.17 6.84 6.47
N ASP A 107 10.12 6.81 7.27
CA ASP A 107 9.29 5.62 7.41
C ASP A 107 8.61 5.22 6.11
N TRP A 108 8.29 3.94 5.98
CA TRP A 108 7.60 3.45 4.80
C TRP A 108 6.23 4.12 4.72
N SER A 109 5.89 4.59 3.53
CA SER A 109 4.57 5.08 3.20
C SER A 109 4.31 4.90 1.72
N PRO A 110 3.05 5.01 1.25
CA PRO A 110 2.75 4.95 -0.17
C PRO A 110 3.52 5.98 -1.01
N TRP A 111 3.99 7.08 -0.41
CA TRP A 111 4.79 8.15 -1.03
C TRP A 111 6.25 8.20 -0.56
N ASN A 112 6.72 7.17 0.13
CA ASN A 112 8.14 6.92 0.41
C ASN A 112 8.46 5.45 0.10
N CYS A 113 7.88 4.91 -0.98
CA CYS A 113 8.17 3.56 -1.44
C CYS A 113 8.69 3.57 -2.87
N ILE A 114 9.39 2.52 -3.27
CA ILE A 114 9.80 2.26 -4.65
C ILE A 114 9.52 0.80 -4.99
N CYS A 115 8.96 0.55 -6.17
CA CYS A 115 8.71 -0.80 -6.66
C CYS A 115 9.93 -1.32 -7.42
N LEU A 116 10.52 -2.40 -6.93
CA LEU A 116 11.78 -2.96 -7.42
C LEU A 116 11.70 -4.48 -7.44
N THR A 117 12.56 -5.14 -8.20
CA THR A 117 12.81 -6.58 -8.02
C THR A 117 13.53 -6.85 -6.69
N GLU A 118 13.58 -8.10 -6.26
CA GLU A 118 14.30 -8.45 -5.03
C GLU A 118 15.80 -8.09 -5.07
N SER A 119 16.45 -8.28 -6.22
CA SER A 119 17.87 -7.94 -6.40
C SER A 119 18.11 -6.44 -6.39
N GLU A 120 17.27 -5.68 -7.10
CA GLU A 120 17.29 -4.22 -7.12
C GLU A 120 17.02 -3.65 -5.73
N ALA A 121 16.04 -4.18 -5.00
CA ALA A 121 15.73 -3.75 -3.64
C ALA A 121 16.91 -3.94 -2.69
N ARG A 122 17.63 -5.07 -2.79
CA ARG A 122 18.86 -5.31 -2.01
C ARG A 122 19.97 -4.31 -2.35
N ALA A 123 20.10 -3.92 -3.61
CA ALA A 123 21.05 -2.89 -4.02
C ALA A 123 20.63 -1.52 -3.48
N HIS A 124 19.37 -1.15 -3.68
CA HIS A 124 18.78 0.13 -3.29
C HIS A 124 18.93 0.41 -1.80
N LEU A 125 18.62 -0.57 -0.95
CA LEU A 125 18.67 -0.41 0.51
C LEU A 125 20.08 -0.17 1.09
N ARG A 126 21.14 -0.31 0.27
CA ARG A 126 22.53 0.00 0.66
C ARG A 126 22.96 1.40 0.24
N ILE A 127 22.12 2.14 -0.49
CA ILE A 127 22.43 3.48 -0.97
C ILE A 127 22.17 4.48 0.17
N VAL A 128 23.21 5.22 0.55
CA VAL A 128 23.12 6.29 1.56
C VAL A 128 22.72 7.63 0.92
N HIS A 129 23.28 7.92 -0.26
CA HIS A 129 23.08 9.16 -1.00
C HIS A 129 22.39 8.87 -2.33
N LEU A 130 21.05 8.95 -2.34
CA LEU A 130 20.24 8.67 -3.52
C LEU A 130 20.60 9.58 -4.70
N ASP A 131 20.92 10.84 -4.41
CA ASP A 131 21.29 11.89 -5.36
C ASP A 131 22.57 11.58 -6.14
N ARG A 132 23.44 10.75 -5.59
CA ARG A 132 24.69 10.31 -6.23
C ARG A 132 24.55 9.03 -7.04
N TYR A 133 23.49 8.25 -6.79
CA TYR A 133 23.30 6.94 -7.42
C TYR A 133 22.26 6.98 -8.54
N TYR A 134 21.15 7.69 -8.33
CA TYR A 134 20.08 7.79 -9.30
C TYR A 134 20.22 9.05 -10.14
N GLU A 135 20.00 8.89 -11.45
CA GLU A 135 19.90 10.01 -12.37
C GLU A 135 18.69 10.90 -12.04
N ALA A 136 18.79 12.18 -12.41
CA ALA A 136 17.72 13.16 -12.22
C ALA A 136 16.39 12.75 -12.90
N SER A 137 16.47 12.00 -14.00
CA SER A 137 15.33 11.42 -14.71
C SER A 137 14.52 10.47 -13.80
N ILE A 138 15.21 9.54 -13.13
CA ILE A 138 14.62 8.58 -12.20
C ILE A 138 14.04 9.29 -10.97
N PHE A 139 14.75 10.29 -10.43
CA PHE A 139 14.21 11.11 -9.34
C PHE A 139 12.89 11.78 -9.72
N LYS A 140 12.81 12.35 -10.91
CA LYS A 140 11.59 13.00 -11.41
C LYS A 140 10.45 12.00 -11.55
N GLU A 141 10.73 10.82 -12.10
CA GLU A 141 9.73 9.76 -12.23
C GLU A 141 9.18 9.35 -10.86
N ILE A 142 10.06 9.02 -9.93
CA ILE A 142 9.69 8.58 -8.58
C ILE A 142 8.91 9.68 -7.85
N THR A 143 9.34 10.93 -7.97
CA THR A 143 8.62 12.08 -7.41
C THR A 143 7.20 12.18 -7.96
N ASN A 144 7.00 11.96 -9.26
CA ASN A 144 5.67 11.92 -9.87
C ASN A 144 4.83 10.75 -9.33
N LYS A 145 5.42 9.56 -9.17
CA LYS A 145 4.74 8.40 -8.55
C LYS A 145 4.32 8.70 -7.11
N HIS A 146 5.18 9.35 -6.33
CA HIS A 146 4.88 9.75 -4.96
C HIS A 146 3.80 10.83 -4.90
N ALA A 147 3.81 11.79 -5.81
CA ALA A 147 2.76 12.80 -5.91
C ALA A 147 1.40 12.16 -6.24
N LEU A 148 1.37 11.24 -7.21
CA LEU A 148 0.18 10.44 -7.53
C LEU A 148 -0.30 9.65 -6.31
N SER A 149 0.62 9.02 -5.58
CA SER A 149 0.32 8.27 -4.36
C SER A 149 -0.29 9.16 -3.27
N LYS A 150 0.28 10.34 -3.01
CA LYS A 150 -0.27 11.33 -2.06
C LYS A 150 -1.69 11.77 -2.44
N HIS A 151 -2.00 11.86 -3.73
CA HIS A 151 -3.34 12.18 -4.19
C HIS A 151 -4.31 11.00 -3.97
N THR A 152 -3.91 9.80 -4.38
CA THR A 152 -4.70 8.57 -4.23
C THR A 152 -5.01 8.24 -2.77
N PHE A 153 -4.03 8.40 -1.88
CA PHE A 153 -4.14 8.10 -0.45
C PHE A 153 -4.45 9.33 0.40
N LYS A 154 -5.05 10.38 -0.19
CA LYS A 154 -5.37 11.63 0.51
C LYS A 154 -6.16 11.39 1.79
N GLN A 155 -7.21 10.57 1.76
CA GLN A 155 -8.01 10.27 2.96
C GLN A 155 -7.17 9.64 4.08
N LEU A 156 -6.31 8.68 3.74
CA LEU A 156 -5.41 8.03 4.71
C LEU A 156 -4.42 9.02 5.33
N ARG A 157 -3.89 9.94 4.52
CA ARG A 157 -2.97 10.99 4.95
C ARG A 157 -3.66 12.04 5.83
N ASP A 158 -4.86 12.46 5.45
CA ASP A 158 -5.63 13.46 6.19
C ASP A 158 -6.07 12.89 7.56
N ILE A 159 -6.41 11.60 7.60
CA ILE A 159 -6.62 10.82 8.83
C ILE A 159 -5.35 10.86 9.70
N ASP A 160 -4.20 10.45 9.17
CA ASP A 160 -2.93 10.42 9.92
C ASP A 160 -2.51 11.79 10.49
N GLN A 161 -2.69 12.89 9.75
CA GLN A 161 -2.41 14.23 10.27
C GLN A 161 -3.23 14.54 11.52
N VAL A 162 -4.51 14.17 11.54
CA VAL A 162 -5.38 14.33 12.71
C VAL A 162 -4.96 13.39 13.85
N PHE A 163 -4.36 12.23 13.56
CA PHE A 163 -3.87 11.28 14.57
C PHE A 163 -2.52 11.66 15.18
N VAL A 164 -1.61 12.26 14.40
CA VAL A 164 -0.33 12.81 14.89
C VAL A 164 -0.57 14.01 15.81
N GLU A 165 -1.58 14.84 15.51
CA GLU A 165 -1.96 15.99 16.33
C GLU A 165 -2.69 15.57 17.63
N SER A 166 -3.47 14.49 17.60
CA SER A 166 -4.22 13.98 18.78
C SER A 166 -3.43 13.03 19.66
N GLY A 167 -2.35 12.42 19.14
CA GLY A 167 -1.42 11.61 19.89
C GLY A 167 -1.95 10.25 20.34
N THR A 168 -2.98 9.67 19.71
CA THR A 168 -3.61 8.40 20.18
C THR A 168 -3.55 7.26 19.15
N TRP A 169 -2.37 6.96 18.60
CA TRP A 169 -2.21 5.89 17.60
C TRP A 169 -2.49 4.47 18.15
N TRP A 170 -2.35 4.25 19.46
CA TRP A 170 -2.55 2.95 20.12
C TRP A 170 -4.01 2.60 20.47
N LYS A 171 -4.97 3.51 20.23
CA LYS A 171 -6.39 3.27 20.54
C LYS A 171 -7.17 2.60 19.40
N VAL A 172 -6.61 2.52 18.21
CA VAL A 172 -7.15 1.70 17.12
C VAL A 172 -6.51 0.32 17.21
N GLY A 173 -7.04 -0.48 18.13
CA GLY A 173 -6.63 -1.86 18.26
C GLY A 173 -6.77 -2.61 16.93
N LEU A 174 -5.70 -3.30 16.55
CA LEU A 174 -5.78 -4.52 15.77
C LEU A 174 -6.08 -5.67 16.74
N ASP A 175 -7.18 -5.55 17.48
CA ASP A 175 -7.80 -6.67 18.19
C ASP A 175 -8.51 -7.54 17.14
N GLY A 176 -7.67 -8.25 16.37
CA GLY A 176 -8.00 -9.59 15.93
C GLY A 176 -8.15 -10.44 17.19
N SER A 177 -9.38 -10.57 17.65
CA SER A 177 -9.82 -11.65 18.53
C SER A 177 -9.24 -12.98 18.05
N CYS A 178 -8.76 -13.75 19.03
CA CYS A 178 -8.15 -15.08 19.00
C CYS A 178 -8.71 -16.07 17.97
#